data_AF-A0A2I0PH96-F1
#
_entry.id   AF-A0A2I0PH96-F1
#
_cell.length_a   1.000
_cell.length_b   1.000
_cell.length_c   1.000
_cell.angle_alpha   90.00
_cell.angle_beta   90.00
_cell.angle_gamma   90.00
#
_symmetry.space_group_name_H-M   'P 1'
#
loop_
_entity.id
_entity.type
_entity.pdbx_description
1 polymer ?
#
loop_
_entity_poly.entity_id
_entity_poly.type
_entity_poly.pdbx_seq_one_letter_code
_entity_poly.pdbx_strand_id
1 'polypeptide(L)'
;MSEFCLQPDVYRTGPCRNLLGLLEDIWINRAPLGEGTFYIVSGYGNYNGGVRFFSTLKRHVDSGGKVECFFGAGTSQRLTSYQLVEKLLSCGCNVHLINRKQIFHTKCYGTGNSGDRLIVTSGNFTSNGMAHNVESALFLDYDLTRQIRFRWSEFADSILRQKWEIYTPSLSDLESPAWKVVYDERAERIKIDDSQAVSMVMTLSHADTARINAPLGSRAGLGTQYFWLSKDAYDFFPPLTIPNKRGIKDTYSCHINLHYRDLGFVDQSTVTFEAGNNVDFRLRTSKYRYTHVADMGDLAVISRISEYDYEIRIIRKDSFEYNVLSPFATTFIGNRDKRLGFIPNDKLESILGVHLPTRKQFALLPRA
;
A
#
# COMPACT_ATOMS: atom_id res chain seq x y z
N MET A 1 -21.77 -2.02 -15.36
CA MET A 1 -21.22 -2.75 -16.51
C MET A 1 -20.03 -3.52 -16.00
N SER A 2 -20.08 -4.82 -16.20
CA SER A 2 -19.00 -5.75 -15.89
C SER A 2 -17.74 -5.42 -16.69
N GLU A 3 -16.57 -5.62 -16.09
CA GLU A 3 -15.29 -5.26 -16.71
C GLU A 3 -14.16 -6.22 -16.31
N PHE A 4 -13.14 -6.31 -17.15
CA PHE A 4 -11.92 -7.06 -16.90
C PHE A 4 -10.72 -6.13 -16.93
N CYS A 5 -9.76 -6.33 -16.04
CA CYS A 5 -8.45 -5.70 -16.12
C CYS A 5 -7.32 -6.69 -15.82
N LEU A 6 -6.20 -6.51 -16.51
CA LEU A 6 -4.90 -7.09 -16.23
C LEU A 6 -3.97 -5.94 -15.82
N GLN A 7 -3.69 -5.85 -14.52
CA GLN A 7 -2.77 -4.86 -13.94
C GLN A 7 -1.31 -5.37 -13.98
N PRO A 8 -0.29 -4.51 -13.79
CA PRO A 8 -0.37 -3.05 -13.81
C PRO A 8 -0.47 -2.52 -15.25
N ASP A 9 -1.58 -1.83 -15.57
CA ASP A 9 -1.82 -1.13 -16.85
C ASP A 9 -1.50 -1.96 -18.13
N VAL A 10 -1.71 -3.29 -18.12
CA VAL A 10 -1.45 -4.19 -19.26
C VAL A 10 -2.63 -4.23 -20.24
N TYR A 11 -3.84 -4.50 -19.73
CA TYR A 11 -5.06 -4.58 -20.55
C TYR A 11 -6.30 -4.27 -19.72
N ARG A 12 -7.33 -3.65 -20.31
CA ARG A 12 -8.61 -3.43 -19.65
C ARG A 12 -9.76 -3.27 -20.65
N THR A 13 -10.96 -3.68 -20.23
CA THR A 13 -12.19 -3.52 -21.02
C THR A 13 -13.07 -2.36 -20.54
N GLY A 14 -12.77 -1.79 -19.37
CA GLY A 14 -13.54 -0.70 -18.77
C GLY A 14 -12.65 0.41 -18.18
N PRO A 15 -13.22 1.36 -17.42
CA PRO A 15 -12.49 2.50 -16.88
C PRO A 15 -11.47 2.14 -15.79
N CYS A 16 -11.70 1.05 -15.05
CA CYS A 16 -10.81 0.67 -13.95
C CYS A 16 -9.50 0.07 -14.47
N ARG A 17 -8.38 0.47 -13.85
CA ARG A 17 -7.03 0.09 -14.29
C ARG A 17 -6.46 -1.11 -13.56
N ASN A 18 -6.95 -1.37 -12.35
CA ASN A 18 -6.42 -2.34 -11.42
C ASN A 18 -7.49 -2.73 -10.39
N LEU A 19 -7.17 -3.72 -9.56
CA LEU A 19 -8.01 -4.21 -8.48
C LEU A 19 -8.40 -3.08 -7.51
N LEU A 20 -7.46 -2.21 -7.15
CA LEU A 20 -7.72 -1.07 -6.27
C LEU A 20 -8.85 -0.19 -6.81
N GLY A 21 -8.79 0.16 -8.10
CA GLY A 21 -9.82 0.98 -8.76
C GLY A 21 -11.19 0.30 -8.83
N LEU A 22 -11.23 -1.01 -9.07
CA LEU A 22 -12.48 -1.79 -9.02
C LEU A 22 -13.11 -1.74 -7.62
N LEU A 23 -12.29 -1.92 -6.57
CA LEU A 23 -12.74 -1.87 -5.18
C LEU A 23 -13.18 -0.45 -4.76
N GLU A 24 -12.48 0.60 -5.22
CA GLU A 24 -12.92 1.98 -5.03
C GLU A 24 -14.28 2.22 -5.68
N ASP A 25 -14.50 1.72 -6.89
CA ASP A 25 -15.79 1.88 -7.57
C ASP A 25 -16.92 1.23 -6.78
N ILE A 26 -16.75 -0.02 -6.34
CA ILE A 26 -17.83 -0.75 -5.67
C ILE A 26 -18.05 -0.36 -4.21
N TRP A 27 -17.01 0.00 -3.44
CA TRP A 27 -17.12 0.27 -2.01
C TRP A 27 -17.18 1.76 -1.66
N ILE A 28 -16.73 2.65 -2.56
CA ILE A 28 -16.66 4.08 -2.29
C ILE A 28 -17.59 4.87 -3.20
N ASN A 29 -17.52 4.64 -4.51
CA ASN A 29 -18.28 5.47 -5.46
C ASN A 29 -19.74 5.04 -5.58
N ARG A 30 -20.02 3.74 -5.52
CA ARG A 30 -21.37 3.18 -5.79
C ARG A 30 -22.08 2.59 -4.58
N ALA A 31 -21.38 2.31 -3.48
CA ALA A 31 -22.01 1.68 -2.32
C ALA A 31 -22.81 2.71 -1.50
N PRO A 32 -24.09 2.44 -1.21
CA PRO A 32 -24.78 3.14 -0.14
C PRO A 32 -24.18 2.70 1.21
N LEU A 33 -23.51 3.62 1.90
CA LEU A 33 -22.95 3.35 3.23
C LEU A 33 -24.09 3.02 4.21
N GLY A 34 -23.87 2.01 5.05
CA GLY A 34 -24.84 1.54 6.03
C GLY A 34 -25.80 0.46 5.52
N GLU A 35 -25.84 0.22 4.21
CA GLU A 35 -26.77 -0.76 3.63
C GLU A 35 -26.09 -2.05 3.18
N GLY A 36 -26.58 -3.19 3.66
CA GLY A 36 -26.09 -4.51 3.26
C GLY A 36 -24.71 -4.84 3.82
N THR A 37 -23.98 -5.71 3.11
CA THR A 37 -22.73 -6.29 3.58
C THR A 37 -21.62 -6.15 2.55
N PHE A 38 -20.44 -5.69 2.97
CA PHE A 38 -19.23 -5.77 2.16
C PHE A 38 -18.51 -7.09 2.45
N TYR A 39 -17.97 -7.72 1.42
CA TYR A 39 -17.29 -9.01 1.53
C TYR A 39 -15.84 -8.89 1.10
N ILE A 40 -14.94 -9.34 1.97
CA ILE A 40 -13.51 -9.44 1.72
C ILE A 40 -13.11 -10.90 1.85
N VAL A 41 -12.74 -11.54 0.75
CA VAL A 41 -12.34 -12.95 0.75
C VAL A 41 -10.98 -13.06 0.11
N SER A 42 -9.96 -13.47 0.87
CA SER A 42 -8.59 -13.44 0.37
C SER A 42 -7.72 -14.49 1.05
N GLY A 43 -6.92 -15.22 0.29
CA GLY A 43 -5.99 -16.19 0.88
C GLY A 43 -4.87 -15.55 1.68
N TYR A 44 -4.43 -14.37 1.27
CA TYR A 44 -3.39 -13.59 1.94
C TYR A 44 -3.90 -12.18 2.28
N GLY A 45 -3.36 -11.59 3.34
CA GLY A 45 -3.73 -10.24 3.77
C GLY A 45 -2.62 -9.55 4.54
N ASN A 46 -2.35 -8.28 4.22
CA ASN A 46 -1.40 -7.45 4.96
C ASN A 46 -1.98 -6.04 5.22
N TYR A 47 -1.38 -5.27 6.12
CA TYR A 47 -1.95 -3.99 6.56
C TYR A 47 -2.15 -3.01 5.40
N ASN A 48 -1.15 -2.88 4.54
CA ASN A 48 -1.18 -1.93 3.43
C ASN A 48 -2.21 -2.32 2.35
N GLY A 49 -2.61 -3.59 2.26
CA GLY A 49 -3.72 -4.02 1.39
C GLY A 49 -5.07 -3.40 1.76
N GLY A 50 -5.26 -3.02 3.03
CA GLY A 50 -6.52 -2.43 3.52
C GLY A 50 -6.50 -0.92 3.75
N VAL A 51 -5.32 -0.29 3.69
CA VAL A 51 -5.13 1.11 4.10
C VAL A 51 -6.02 2.11 3.35
N ARG A 52 -6.38 1.80 2.11
CA ARG A 52 -7.28 2.62 1.29
C ARG A 52 -8.74 2.57 1.77
N PHE A 53 -9.14 1.48 2.40
CA PHE A 53 -10.54 1.14 2.64
C PHE A 53 -10.95 1.20 4.11
N PHE A 54 -10.00 1.18 5.07
CA PHE A 54 -10.35 1.13 6.50
C PHE A 54 -11.36 2.20 6.95
N SER A 55 -11.23 3.43 6.47
CA SER A 55 -12.16 4.51 6.79
C SER A 55 -13.56 4.27 6.20
N THR A 56 -13.63 3.80 4.96
CA THR A 56 -14.88 3.40 4.30
C THR A 56 -15.54 2.23 5.03
N LEU A 57 -14.78 1.18 5.37
CA LEU A 57 -15.29 0.02 6.11
C LEU A 57 -15.87 0.46 7.46
N LYS A 58 -15.12 1.27 8.20
CA LYS A 58 -15.59 1.80 9.49
C LYS A 58 -16.87 2.62 9.34
N ARG A 59 -16.91 3.56 8.38
CA ARG A 59 -18.11 4.38 8.13
C ARG A 59 -19.32 3.54 7.73
N HIS A 60 -19.11 2.48 6.93
CA HIS A 60 -20.17 1.54 6.55
C HIS A 60 -20.76 0.85 7.78
N VAL A 61 -19.89 0.31 8.66
CA VAL A 61 -20.32 -0.35 9.90
C VAL A 61 -20.99 0.64 10.87
N ASP A 62 -20.38 1.80 11.10
CA ASP A 62 -20.92 2.85 11.97
C ASP A 62 -22.30 3.36 11.48
N SER A 63 -22.59 3.21 10.19
CA SER A 63 -23.88 3.58 9.57
C SER A 63 -24.91 2.43 9.56
N GLY A 64 -24.61 1.30 10.21
CA GLY A 64 -25.52 0.15 10.34
C GLY A 64 -25.26 -1.01 9.37
N GLY A 65 -24.26 -0.88 8.49
CA GLY A 65 -23.85 -1.91 7.54
C GLY A 65 -23.01 -3.01 8.20
N LYS A 66 -22.68 -4.05 7.43
CA LYS A 66 -21.79 -5.15 7.88
C LYS A 66 -20.59 -5.30 6.95
N VAL A 67 -19.50 -5.83 7.48
CA VAL A 67 -18.32 -6.24 6.70
C VAL A 67 -17.94 -7.64 7.14
N GLU A 68 -17.96 -8.60 6.21
CA GLU A 68 -17.58 -9.99 6.43
C GLU A 68 -16.24 -10.29 5.73
N CYS A 69 -15.27 -10.72 6.53
CA CYS A 69 -13.89 -10.93 6.09
C CYS A 69 -13.51 -12.40 6.27
N PHE A 70 -13.06 -13.06 5.21
CA PHE A 70 -12.58 -14.45 5.23
C PHE A 70 -11.13 -14.50 4.73
N PHE A 71 -10.24 -14.94 5.60
CA PHE A 71 -8.80 -14.94 5.33
C PHE A 71 -8.17 -16.32 5.51
N GLY A 72 -7.18 -16.63 4.68
CA GLY A 72 -6.28 -17.75 4.96
C GLY A 72 -5.38 -17.46 6.16
N ALA A 73 -5.20 -18.44 7.03
CA ALA A 73 -4.36 -18.33 8.22
C ALA A 73 -3.56 -19.61 8.46
N GLY A 74 -2.44 -19.52 9.19
CA GLY A 74 -1.60 -20.66 9.48
C GLY A 74 -0.31 -20.28 10.20
N THR A 75 0.25 -21.22 10.96
CA THR A 75 1.48 -21.02 11.73
C THR A 75 2.76 -21.22 10.91
N SER A 76 2.67 -21.96 9.80
CA SER A 76 3.81 -22.31 8.94
C SER A 76 4.00 -21.39 7.75
N GLN A 77 3.00 -20.56 7.43
CA GLN A 77 3.02 -19.66 6.28
C GLN A 77 2.51 -18.28 6.67
N ARG A 78 3.13 -17.24 6.09
CA ARG A 78 2.73 -15.85 6.26
C ARG A 78 1.55 -15.52 5.35
N LEU A 79 0.37 -15.98 5.74
CA LEU A 79 -0.86 -15.77 4.97
C LEU A 79 -1.47 -14.41 5.28
N THR A 80 -1.95 -14.24 6.50
CA THR A 80 -2.62 -13.01 6.95
C THR A 80 -1.92 -12.43 8.17
N SER A 81 -1.74 -11.11 8.18
CA SER A 81 -1.04 -10.43 9.26
C SER A 81 -1.91 -10.12 10.47
N TYR A 82 -1.25 -10.08 11.62
CA TYR A 82 -1.81 -9.60 12.87
C TYR A 82 -2.34 -8.17 12.72
N GLN A 83 -1.54 -7.27 12.12
CA GLN A 83 -1.88 -5.85 12.00
C GLN A 83 -3.13 -5.62 11.16
N LEU A 84 -3.31 -6.37 10.06
CA LEU A 84 -4.52 -6.28 9.25
C LEU A 84 -5.74 -6.72 10.05
N VAL A 85 -5.67 -7.87 10.73
CA VAL A 85 -6.79 -8.43 11.50
C VAL A 85 -7.19 -7.49 12.63
N GLU A 86 -6.22 -7.02 13.41
CA GLU A 86 -6.44 -6.02 14.46
C GLU A 86 -7.14 -4.78 13.90
N LYS A 87 -6.67 -4.28 12.75
CA LYS A 87 -7.24 -3.08 12.13
C LYS A 87 -8.67 -3.30 11.63
N LEU A 88 -8.97 -4.43 10.99
CA LEU A 88 -10.31 -4.77 10.52
C LEU A 88 -11.29 -4.91 11.70
N LEU A 89 -10.89 -5.60 12.77
CA LEU A 89 -11.71 -5.71 13.98
C LEU A 89 -11.96 -4.33 14.61
N SER A 90 -10.96 -3.45 14.64
CA SER A 90 -11.15 -2.08 15.15
C SER A 90 -12.10 -1.22 14.30
N CYS A 91 -12.31 -1.61 13.03
CA CYS A 91 -13.33 -1.00 12.16
C CYS A 91 -14.72 -1.62 12.35
N GLY A 92 -14.88 -2.62 13.23
CA GLY A 92 -16.12 -3.35 13.44
C GLY A 92 -16.40 -4.43 12.40
N CYS A 93 -15.39 -4.88 11.65
CA CYS A 93 -15.55 -5.98 10.69
C CYS A 93 -15.62 -7.33 11.41
N ASN A 94 -16.41 -8.26 10.86
CA ASN A 94 -16.42 -9.66 11.28
C ASN A 94 -15.29 -10.40 10.54
N VAL A 95 -14.31 -10.91 11.27
CA VAL A 95 -13.13 -11.57 10.69
C VAL A 95 -13.14 -13.06 10.99
N HIS A 96 -12.97 -13.87 9.95
CA HIS A 96 -12.90 -15.32 9.97
C HIS A 96 -11.54 -15.75 9.41
N LEU A 97 -10.76 -16.49 10.20
CA LEU A 97 -9.43 -16.99 9.85
C LEU A 97 -9.49 -18.49 9.60
N ILE A 98 -9.24 -18.92 8.37
CA ILE A 98 -9.37 -20.29 7.90
C ILE A 98 -8.00 -20.96 7.91
N ASN A 99 -7.78 -21.87 8.86
CA ASN A 99 -6.54 -22.65 8.95
C ASN A 99 -6.72 -24.01 8.26
N ARG A 100 -6.01 -24.23 7.16
CA ARG A 100 -6.07 -25.50 6.41
C ARG A 100 -4.72 -25.83 5.78
N LYS A 101 -4.40 -27.12 5.72
CA LYS A 101 -3.21 -27.63 5.01
C LYS A 101 -3.26 -27.26 3.52
N GLN A 102 -4.38 -27.51 2.85
CA GLN A 102 -4.68 -26.91 1.56
C GLN A 102 -5.25 -25.53 1.82
N ILE A 103 -4.39 -24.53 1.70
CA ILE A 103 -4.68 -23.15 2.10
C ILE A 103 -5.96 -22.63 1.44
N PHE A 104 -6.68 -21.79 2.17
CA PHE A 104 -7.75 -21.01 1.60
C PHE A 104 -7.14 -20.04 0.59
N HIS A 105 -7.30 -20.32 -0.71
CA HIS A 105 -6.57 -19.62 -1.77
C HIS A 105 -7.47 -18.74 -2.65
N THR A 106 -8.77 -18.69 -2.36
CA THR A 106 -9.73 -17.89 -3.12
C THR A 106 -9.52 -16.40 -2.85
N LYS A 107 -9.87 -15.59 -3.84
CA LYS A 107 -9.72 -14.13 -3.80
C LYS A 107 -10.91 -13.53 -4.53
N CYS A 108 -11.84 -13.00 -3.74
CA CYS A 108 -13.00 -12.31 -4.27
C CYS A 108 -13.49 -11.24 -3.31
N TYR A 109 -14.09 -10.20 -3.88
CA TYR A 109 -14.50 -9.01 -3.15
C TYR A 109 -15.86 -8.55 -3.67
N GLY A 110 -16.66 -7.90 -2.85
CA GLY A 110 -17.95 -7.45 -3.33
C GLY A 110 -18.84 -6.79 -2.31
N THR A 111 -20.08 -6.61 -2.73
CA THR A 111 -21.18 -6.09 -1.91
C THR A 111 -22.39 -7.00 -2.08
N GLY A 112 -22.99 -7.44 -0.98
CA GLY A 112 -24.30 -8.11 -0.95
C GLY A 112 -25.35 -7.19 -0.34
N ASN A 113 -26.29 -6.73 -1.15
CA ASN A 113 -27.45 -5.92 -0.73
C ASN A 113 -28.69 -6.32 -1.57
N SER A 114 -29.51 -5.37 -2.01
CA SER A 114 -30.59 -5.64 -2.99
C SER A 114 -30.08 -6.16 -4.34
N GLY A 115 -28.78 -6.02 -4.62
CA GLY A 115 -28.11 -6.58 -5.78
C GLY A 115 -26.62 -6.91 -5.56
N ASP A 116 -26.28 -8.19 -5.69
CA ASP A 116 -24.90 -8.66 -5.51
C ASP A 116 -23.95 -8.11 -6.59
N ARG A 117 -22.78 -7.65 -6.16
CA ARG A 117 -21.66 -7.30 -7.04
C ARG A 117 -20.45 -8.13 -6.64
N LEU A 118 -19.73 -8.68 -7.61
CA LEU A 118 -18.66 -9.63 -7.38
C LEU A 118 -17.42 -9.26 -8.19
N ILE A 119 -16.27 -9.21 -7.55
CA ILE A 119 -14.96 -9.19 -8.18
C ILE A 119 -14.30 -10.53 -7.90
N VAL A 120 -13.87 -11.23 -8.95
CA VAL A 120 -13.00 -12.40 -8.86
C VAL A 120 -11.64 -12.00 -9.39
N THR A 121 -10.57 -12.32 -8.65
CA THR A 121 -9.24 -11.83 -9.01
C THR A 121 -8.15 -12.82 -8.62
N SER A 122 -6.96 -12.65 -9.19
CA SER A 122 -5.74 -13.29 -8.71
C SER A 122 -5.03 -12.47 -7.61
N GLY A 123 -5.38 -11.18 -7.47
CA GLY A 123 -4.80 -10.27 -6.48
C GLY A 123 -5.34 -10.48 -5.07
N ASN A 124 -4.44 -10.66 -4.10
CA ASN A 124 -4.76 -10.76 -2.68
C ASN A 124 -5.02 -9.37 -2.06
N PHE A 125 -5.57 -9.35 -0.85
CA PHE A 125 -5.75 -8.17 -0.01
C PHE A 125 -4.43 -7.71 0.64
N THR A 126 -3.43 -7.51 -0.21
CA THR A 126 -2.05 -7.18 0.13
C THR A 126 -1.60 -5.99 -0.73
N SER A 127 -0.61 -5.23 -0.27
CA SER A 127 -0.01 -4.14 -1.04
C SER A 127 0.34 -4.53 -2.49
N ASN A 128 1.04 -5.65 -2.69
CA ASN A 128 1.45 -6.12 -4.02
C ASN A 128 0.25 -6.48 -4.89
N GLY A 129 -0.72 -7.21 -4.34
CA GLY A 129 -1.94 -7.60 -5.05
C GLY A 129 -2.79 -6.41 -5.49
N MET A 130 -2.75 -5.31 -4.74
CA MET A 130 -3.49 -4.08 -5.05
C MET A 130 -2.82 -3.21 -6.10
N ALA A 131 -1.50 -3.30 -6.27
CA ALA A 131 -0.74 -2.28 -7.01
C ALA A 131 0.20 -2.83 -8.10
N HIS A 132 1.08 -3.79 -7.79
CA HIS A 132 2.25 -4.06 -8.64
C HIS A 132 2.29 -5.44 -9.28
N ASN A 133 1.69 -6.44 -8.64
CA ASN A 133 1.65 -7.77 -9.23
C ASN A 133 0.90 -7.73 -10.57
N VAL A 134 1.33 -8.60 -11.49
CA VAL A 134 0.56 -8.90 -12.69
C VAL A 134 -0.67 -9.70 -12.26
N GLU A 135 -1.80 -9.03 -12.12
CA GLU A 135 -3.04 -9.63 -11.61
C GLU A 135 -4.19 -9.43 -12.59
N SER A 136 -4.99 -10.46 -12.77
CA SER A 136 -6.26 -10.38 -13.49
C SER A 136 -7.40 -10.19 -12.52
N ALA A 137 -8.31 -9.26 -12.81
CA ALA A 137 -9.55 -9.08 -12.07
C ALA A 137 -10.75 -8.99 -13.02
N LEU A 138 -11.83 -9.69 -12.68
CA LEU A 138 -13.11 -9.69 -13.36
C LEU A 138 -14.17 -9.15 -12.41
N PHE A 139 -14.75 -8.00 -12.75
CA PHE A 139 -15.89 -7.42 -12.07
C PHE A 139 -17.19 -7.84 -12.76
N LEU A 140 -18.11 -8.38 -11.98
CA LEU A 140 -19.46 -8.75 -12.36
C LEU A 140 -20.45 -7.81 -11.64
N ASP A 141 -21.22 -7.08 -12.44
CA ASP A 141 -22.30 -6.25 -11.95
C ASP A 141 -23.56 -7.07 -11.61
N TYR A 142 -24.58 -6.36 -11.14
CA TYR A 142 -25.84 -6.95 -10.66
C TYR A 142 -26.54 -7.83 -11.69
N ASP A 143 -26.52 -7.45 -12.97
CA ASP A 143 -27.25 -8.19 -14.00
C ASP A 143 -26.58 -9.54 -14.25
N LEU A 144 -25.25 -9.57 -14.34
CA LEU A 144 -24.50 -10.82 -14.51
C LEU A 144 -24.53 -11.70 -13.27
N THR A 145 -24.34 -11.15 -12.06
CA THR A 145 -24.41 -11.93 -10.81
C THR A 145 -25.79 -12.57 -10.64
N ARG A 146 -26.86 -11.85 -11.00
CA ARG A 146 -28.23 -12.39 -11.03
C ARG A 146 -28.40 -13.48 -12.07
N GLN A 147 -27.85 -13.31 -13.28
CA GLN A 147 -27.94 -14.31 -14.34
C GLN A 147 -27.27 -15.64 -13.95
N ILE A 148 -26.11 -15.57 -13.29
CA ILE A 148 -25.40 -16.76 -12.78
C ILE A 148 -25.91 -17.23 -11.41
N ARG A 149 -26.92 -16.56 -10.84
CA ARG A 149 -27.53 -16.86 -9.54
C ARG A 149 -26.53 -16.82 -8.38
N PHE A 150 -25.52 -15.98 -8.46
CA PHE A 150 -24.58 -15.78 -7.37
C PHE A 150 -25.22 -14.97 -6.23
N ARG A 151 -25.02 -15.42 -4.99
CA ARG A 151 -25.46 -14.75 -3.74
C ARG A 151 -24.34 -14.75 -2.73
N TRP A 152 -23.97 -13.58 -2.21
CA TRP A 152 -22.90 -13.49 -1.22
C TRP A 152 -23.24 -14.18 0.10
N SER A 153 -24.49 -14.07 0.57
CA SER A 153 -24.95 -14.72 1.79
C SER A 153 -24.81 -16.24 1.71
N GLU A 154 -25.28 -16.85 0.61
CA GLU A 154 -25.17 -18.29 0.39
C GLU A 154 -23.72 -18.74 0.24
N PHE A 155 -22.87 -17.93 -0.39
CA PHE A 155 -21.44 -18.18 -0.50
C PHE A 155 -20.76 -18.18 0.88
N ALA A 156 -20.99 -17.16 1.70
CA ALA A 156 -20.44 -17.04 3.05
C ALA A 156 -20.94 -18.17 3.97
N ASP A 157 -22.24 -18.45 3.96
CA ASP A 157 -22.84 -19.55 4.72
C ASP A 157 -22.27 -20.91 4.30
N SER A 158 -21.96 -21.07 3.01
CA SER A 158 -21.34 -22.29 2.49
C SER A 158 -19.91 -22.47 2.99
N ILE A 159 -19.15 -21.39 3.19
CA ILE A 159 -17.83 -21.42 3.83
C ILE A 159 -17.98 -21.81 5.31
N LEU A 160 -18.85 -21.14 6.04
CA LEU A 160 -19.04 -21.35 7.49
C LEU A 160 -19.58 -22.74 7.84
N ARG A 161 -20.35 -23.36 6.93
CA ARG A 161 -20.85 -24.73 7.10
C ARG A 161 -19.81 -25.81 6.81
N GLN A 162 -18.65 -25.45 6.26
CA GLN A 162 -17.57 -26.41 6.12
C GLN A 162 -17.06 -26.81 7.50
N LYS A 163 -16.69 -28.09 7.67
CA LYS A 163 -16.00 -28.57 8.87
C LYS A 163 -14.51 -28.18 8.86
N TRP A 164 -14.23 -26.93 8.49
CA TRP A 164 -12.89 -26.37 8.50
C TRP A 164 -12.56 -25.80 9.88
N GLU A 165 -11.27 -25.67 10.15
CA GLU A 165 -10.80 -24.96 11.33
C GLU A 165 -10.89 -23.46 11.05
N ILE A 166 -11.95 -22.84 11.57
CA ILE A 166 -12.25 -21.41 11.40
C ILE A 166 -12.16 -20.73 12.77
N TYR A 167 -11.33 -19.71 12.86
CA TYR A 167 -11.17 -18.89 14.05
C TYR A 167 -11.81 -17.51 13.87
N THR A 168 -12.50 -17.03 14.91
CA THR A 168 -13.09 -15.69 14.96
C THR A 168 -12.38 -14.87 16.05
N PRO A 169 -11.28 -14.17 15.74
CA PRO A 169 -10.54 -13.38 16.72
C PRO A 169 -11.39 -12.22 17.27
N SER A 170 -11.06 -11.80 18.50
CA SER A 170 -11.63 -10.62 19.15
C SER A 170 -10.53 -9.75 19.74
N LEU A 171 -10.73 -8.43 19.74
CA LEU A 171 -9.84 -7.48 20.43
C LEU A 171 -9.92 -7.60 21.96
N SER A 172 -10.98 -8.24 22.50
CA SER A 172 -11.13 -8.46 23.94
C SER A 172 -10.31 -9.63 24.48
N ASP A 173 -9.78 -10.50 23.61
CA ASP A 173 -9.01 -11.69 23.98
C ASP A 173 -7.87 -11.91 22.98
N LEU A 174 -6.73 -11.26 23.25
CA LEU A 174 -5.53 -11.34 22.42
C LEU A 174 -4.74 -12.64 22.64
N GLU A 175 -5.04 -13.40 23.70
CA GLU A 175 -4.36 -14.66 24.03
C GLU A 175 -5.02 -15.88 23.35
N SER A 176 -6.20 -15.68 22.75
CA SER A 176 -6.92 -16.69 21.97
C SER A 176 -6.03 -17.36 20.91
N PRO A 177 -6.19 -18.69 20.68
CA PRO A 177 -5.51 -19.39 19.60
C PRO A 177 -5.67 -18.74 18.21
N ALA A 178 -6.75 -17.98 17.99
CA ALA A 178 -6.99 -17.23 16.76
C ALA A 178 -5.84 -16.27 16.41
N TRP A 179 -5.15 -15.71 17.40
CA TRP A 179 -4.03 -14.79 17.19
C TRP A 179 -2.71 -15.49 16.92
N LYS A 180 -2.62 -16.80 17.14
CA LYS A 180 -1.40 -17.61 16.88
C LYS A 180 -1.27 -18.03 15.43
N VAL A 181 -2.34 -17.95 14.64
CA VAL A 181 -2.37 -18.33 13.21
C VAL A 181 -2.14 -17.16 12.26
N VAL A 182 -1.82 -15.98 12.78
CA VAL A 182 -1.46 -14.78 12.00
C VAL A 182 -0.02 -14.39 12.28
N TYR A 183 0.63 -13.73 11.32
CA TYR A 183 2.04 -13.33 11.46
C TYR A 183 2.19 -11.84 11.81
N ASP A 184 3.25 -11.49 12.54
CA ASP A 184 3.57 -10.08 12.83
C ASP A 184 4.40 -9.46 11.69
N GLU A 185 3.84 -8.45 11.01
CA GLU A 185 4.53 -7.70 9.95
C GLU A 185 5.68 -6.82 10.46
N ARG A 186 5.74 -6.55 11.77
CA ARG A 186 6.79 -5.71 12.37
C ARG A 186 8.00 -6.53 12.82
N ALA A 187 7.94 -7.85 12.73
CA ALA A 187 9.02 -8.71 13.19
C ALA A 187 10.31 -8.45 12.36
N GLU A 188 11.36 -7.95 13.01
CA GLU A 188 12.63 -7.49 12.40
C GLU A 188 13.40 -8.52 11.54
N ARG A 189 12.96 -9.78 11.58
CA ARG A 189 13.52 -10.91 10.82
C ARG A 189 12.90 -11.08 9.44
N ILE A 190 11.96 -10.23 9.02
CA ILE A 190 11.52 -10.19 7.62
C ILE A 190 12.70 -9.67 6.79
N LYS A 191 13.41 -10.59 6.14
CA LYS A 191 14.31 -10.23 5.04
C LYS A 191 13.43 -9.79 3.87
N ILE A 192 13.81 -8.69 3.23
CA ILE A 192 13.27 -8.36 1.92
C ILE A 192 13.72 -9.44 0.93
N ASP A 193 12.82 -9.84 0.05
CA ASP A 193 13.14 -10.71 -1.08
C ASP A 193 13.85 -9.93 -2.19
N ASP A 194 14.52 -10.62 -3.12
CA ASP A 194 15.19 -10.00 -4.27
C ASP A 194 14.19 -9.18 -5.12
N SER A 195 12.94 -9.63 -5.20
CA SER A 195 11.83 -8.89 -5.85
C SER A 195 11.48 -7.57 -5.16
N GLN A 196 11.87 -7.39 -3.89
CA GLN A 196 11.64 -6.16 -3.11
C GLN A 196 12.89 -5.26 -3.05
N ALA A 197 14.03 -5.73 -3.56
CA ALA A 197 15.26 -4.94 -3.68
C ALA A 197 15.16 -3.99 -4.90
N VAL A 198 14.30 -2.98 -4.76
CA VAL A 198 14.00 -2.00 -5.80
C VAL A 198 14.24 -0.57 -5.33
N SER A 199 14.46 0.31 -6.30
CA SER A 199 14.62 1.74 -6.13
C SER A 199 13.52 2.49 -6.87
N MET A 200 12.88 3.42 -6.17
CA MET A 200 11.92 4.36 -6.74
C MET A 200 12.68 5.52 -7.37
N VAL A 201 12.40 5.81 -8.65
CA VAL A 201 12.93 6.96 -9.37
C VAL A 201 11.80 7.96 -9.59
N MET A 202 11.96 9.19 -9.13
CA MET A 202 10.93 10.22 -9.25
C MET A 202 11.51 11.57 -9.70
N THR A 203 10.79 12.29 -10.57
CA THR A 203 11.14 13.68 -10.90
C THR A 203 10.66 14.62 -9.79
N LEU A 204 11.47 15.62 -9.44
CA LEU A 204 11.14 16.61 -8.43
C LEU A 204 10.44 17.83 -9.04
N SER A 205 9.32 18.20 -8.43
CA SER A 205 8.53 19.37 -8.79
C SER A 205 8.91 20.58 -7.93
N HIS A 206 8.39 21.76 -8.29
CA HIS A 206 8.53 22.96 -7.47
C HIS A 206 8.07 22.76 -6.01
N ALA A 207 6.98 22.02 -5.78
CA ALA A 207 6.46 21.80 -4.42
C ALA A 207 7.42 20.96 -3.56
N ASP A 208 8.24 20.11 -4.19
CA ASP A 208 9.22 19.27 -3.52
C ASP A 208 10.49 20.05 -3.16
N THR A 209 10.89 21.04 -3.98
CA THR A 209 12.18 21.73 -3.85
C THR A 209 12.09 23.16 -3.32
N ALA A 210 10.90 23.77 -3.27
CA ALA A 210 10.72 25.17 -2.86
C ALA A 210 11.38 25.52 -1.51
N ARG A 211 11.28 24.64 -0.50
CA ARG A 211 11.88 24.88 0.83
C ARG A 211 13.32 24.37 0.94
N ILE A 212 13.75 23.51 0.03
CA ILE A 212 15.15 23.10 -0.11
C ILE A 212 15.98 24.31 -0.58
N ASN A 213 15.40 25.09 -1.50
CA ASN A 213 16.03 26.24 -2.15
C ASN A 213 15.69 27.61 -1.53
N ALA A 214 14.92 27.63 -0.43
CA ALA A 214 14.57 28.88 0.23
C ALA A 214 15.82 29.50 0.90
N PRO A 215 15.94 30.84 0.97
CA PRO A 215 16.98 31.46 1.79
C PRO A 215 16.83 31.07 3.27
N LEU A 216 17.96 30.88 3.96
CA LEU A 216 17.98 30.48 5.36
C LEU A 216 17.16 31.47 6.23
N GLY A 217 16.23 30.93 7.02
CA GLY A 217 15.37 31.72 7.91
C GLY A 217 14.22 32.46 7.23
N SER A 218 14.10 32.39 5.90
CA SER A 218 13.01 33.07 5.17
C SER A 218 11.65 32.39 5.40
N ARG A 219 10.56 33.17 5.22
CA ARG A 219 9.19 32.65 5.26
C ARG A 219 8.92 31.59 4.19
N ALA A 220 9.60 31.67 3.05
CA ALA A 220 9.49 30.69 1.96
C ALA A 220 9.96 29.29 2.39
N GLY A 221 10.87 29.23 3.35
CA GLY A 221 11.35 27.99 3.93
C GLY A 221 10.48 27.42 5.03
N LEU A 222 9.35 28.04 5.43
CA LEU A 222 8.49 27.55 6.52
C LEU A 222 7.47 26.50 6.08
N GLY A 223 6.89 25.77 7.04
CA GLY A 223 5.90 24.72 6.80
C GLY A 223 6.53 23.34 6.60
N THR A 224 5.72 22.32 6.33
CA THR A 224 6.25 20.95 6.20
C THR A 224 6.89 20.71 4.84
N GLN A 225 8.01 20.00 4.85
CA GLN A 225 8.79 19.65 3.68
C GLN A 225 8.54 18.18 3.33
N TYR A 226 8.10 17.93 2.10
CA TYR A 226 7.77 16.60 1.60
C TYR A 226 8.28 16.41 0.19
N PHE A 227 8.63 15.17 -0.14
CA PHE A 227 8.53 14.67 -1.50
C PHE A 227 7.18 13.98 -1.68
N TRP A 228 6.41 14.44 -2.66
CA TRP A 228 5.14 13.81 -3.03
C TRP A 228 5.41 12.58 -3.89
N LEU A 229 4.85 11.44 -3.52
CA LEU A 229 5.04 10.17 -4.20
C LEU A 229 3.73 9.76 -4.89
N SER A 230 3.75 8.64 -5.61
CA SER A 230 2.55 8.10 -6.27
C SER A 230 1.66 7.37 -5.27
N LYS A 231 0.37 7.24 -5.60
CA LYS A 231 -0.52 6.21 -5.05
C LYS A 231 0.05 4.79 -5.26
N ASP A 232 0.85 4.57 -6.30
CA ASP A 232 1.46 3.27 -6.62
C ASP A 232 2.72 2.98 -5.76
N ALA A 233 2.72 3.39 -4.49
CA ALA A 233 3.84 3.14 -3.56
C ALA A 233 3.42 2.25 -2.38
N TYR A 234 2.29 1.54 -2.50
CA TYR A 234 1.69 0.75 -1.44
C TYR A 234 2.58 -0.39 -0.93
N ASP A 235 3.38 -1.00 -1.78
CA ASP A 235 4.28 -2.10 -1.43
C ASP A 235 5.72 -1.67 -1.15
N PHE A 236 6.06 -0.44 -1.53
CA PHE A 236 7.41 0.06 -1.42
C PHE A 236 7.79 0.36 0.02
N PHE A 237 6.82 0.69 0.86
CA PHE A 237 7.02 1.07 2.26
C PHE A 237 6.51 0.00 3.24
N PRO A 238 7.00 0.04 4.51
CA PRO A 238 6.50 -0.81 5.58
C PRO A 238 5.00 -0.66 5.85
N PRO A 239 4.44 -1.51 6.73
CA PRO A 239 3.07 -1.37 7.22
C PRO A 239 2.81 0.04 7.80
N LEU A 240 1.80 0.73 7.26
CA LEU A 240 1.45 2.11 7.61
C LEU A 240 0.60 2.20 8.89
N THR A 241 1.06 1.58 9.97
CA THR A 241 0.25 1.33 11.16
C THR A 241 0.01 2.55 12.06
N ILE A 242 0.56 3.72 11.73
CA ILE A 242 0.46 4.93 12.56
C ILE A 242 -0.64 5.84 12.00
N PRO A 243 -1.87 5.82 12.56
CA PRO A 243 -2.93 6.73 12.13
C PRO A 243 -2.64 8.17 12.58
N ASN A 244 -3.21 9.16 11.89
CA ASN A 244 -3.20 10.52 12.41
C ASN A 244 -4.07 10.63 13.67
N LYS A 245 -3.54 11.37 14.66
CA LYS A 245 -4.29 11.78 15.86
C LYS A 245 -5.02 13.12 15.69
N ARG A 246 -4.70 13.87 14.63
CA ARG A 246 -5.19 15.23 14.38
C ARG A 246 -5.65 15.36 12.91
N GLY A 247 -6.66 16.18 12.68
CA GLY A 247 -7.27 16.39 11.37
C GLY A 247 -8.48 15.48 11.14
N ILE A 248 -9.33 15.89 10.19
CA ILE A 248 -10.59 15.20 9.85
C ILE A 248 -10.36 14.12 8.78
N LYS A 249 -9.30 14.25 7.99
CA LYS A 249 -8.95 13.33 6.91
C LYS A 249 -8.05 12.22 7.43
N ASP A 250 -8.37 10.98 7.13
CA ASP A 250 -7.56 9.84 7.54
C ASP A 250 -6.22 9.81 6.81
N THR A 251 -5.16 9.61 7.57
CA THR A 251 -3.81 9.37 7.07
C THR A 251 -3.17 8.23 7.84
N TYR A 252 -2.32 7.47 7.17
CA TYR A 252 -1.64 6.30 7.71
C TYR A 252 -0.16 6.44 7.45
N SER A 253 0.66 6.25 8.48
CA SER A 253 2.10 6.52 8.41
C SER A 253 2.94 5.37 8.93
N CYS A 254 4.20 5.36 8.55
CA CYS A 254 5.25 4.57 9.19
C CYS A 254 6.52 5.41 9.37
N HIS A 255 7.40 4.96 10.27
CA HIS A 255 8.73 5.52 10.40
C HIS A 255 9.73 4.63 9.66
N ILE A 256 10.66 5.27 8.94
CA ILE A 256 11.77 4.60 8.26
C ILE A 256 13.09 5.27 8.65
N ASN A 257 14.19 4.53 8.58
CA ASN A 257 15.53 5.10 8.61
C ASN A 257 15.88 5.51 7.18
N LEU A 258 16.22 6.78 6.98
CA LEU A 258 16.55 7.33 5.67
C LEU A 258 17.98 7.86 5.68
N HIS A 259 18.86 7.20 4.93
CA HIS A 259 20.20 7.69 4.63
C HIS A 259 20.12 8.78 3.57
N TYR A 260 20.32 10.03 3.97
CA TYR A 260 20.45 11.16 3.06
C TYR A 260 21.86 11.15 2.48
N ARG A 261 22.05 10.42 1.36
CA ARG A 261 23.37 10.19 0.77
C ARG A 261 24.10 11.49 0.49
N ASP A 262 23.38 12.50 0.02
CA ASP A 262 23.92 13.81 -0.34
C ASP A 262 24.32 14.65 0.89
N LEU A 263 23.82 14.30 2.08
CA LEU A 263 24.14 14.97 3.35
C LEU A 263 25.06 14.14 4.27
N GLY A 264 25.29 12.87 3.94
CA GLY A 264 26.23 11.98 4.64
C GLY A 264 25.73 11.44 5.99
N PHE A 265 24.43 11.46 6.26
CA PHE A 265 23.87 10.94 7.53
C PHE A 265 22.54 10.22 7.36
N VAL A 266 22.18 9.43 8.37
CA VAL A 266 20.89 8.76 8.54
C VAL A 266 20.04 9.53 9.53
N ASP A 267 18.76 9.70 9.20
CA ASP A 267 17.75 10.23 10.11
C ASP A 267 16.46 9.42 10.01
N GLN A 268 15.61 9.51 11.03
CA GLN A 268 14.28 8.92 10.97
C GLN A 268 13.34 9.81 10.15
N SER A 269 12.77 9.26 9.09
CA SER A 269 11.76 9.94 8.28
C SER A 269 10.38 9.31 8.49
N THR A 270 9.35 10.10 8.19
CA THR A 270 7.95 9.65 8.17
C THR A 270 7.48 9.55 6.73
N VAL A 271 6.92 8.39 6.39
CA VAL A 271 6.13 8.19 5.19
C VAL A 271 4.67 8.26 5.59
N THR A 272 3.86 9.00 4.84
CA THR A 272 2.43 9.19 5.11
C THR A 272 1.63 8.94 3.84
N PHE A 273 0.61 8.10 3.94
CA PHE A 273 -0.42 7.90 2.92
C PHE A 273 -1.69 8.66 3.30
N GLU A 274 -2.20 9.47 2.38
CA GLU A 274 -3.31 10.41 2.60
C GLU A 274 -4.64 9.84 2.12
N ALA A 275 -5.10 8.79 2.80
CA ALA A 275 -6.29 8.01 2.44
C ALA A 275 -7.57 8.86 2.29
N GLY A 276 -7.75 9.86 3.16
CA GLY A 276 -8.92 10.75 3.17
C GLY A 276 -8.81 11.99 2.28
N ASN A 277 -7.76 12.11 1.45
CA ASN A 277 -7.54 13.27 0.60
C ASN A 277 -7.36 12.88 -0.87
N ASN A 278 -6.12 12.95 -1.36
CA ASN A 278 -5.78 12.72 -2.75
C ASN A 278 -5.13 11.36 -2.98
N VAL A 279 -5.10 10.50 -1.96
CA VAL A 279 -4.62 9.12 -2.08
C VAL A 279 -3.13 9.07 -2.46
N ASP A 280 -2.37 10.11 -2.07
CA ASP A 280 -0.94 10.20 -2.33
C ASP A 280 -0.12 9.71 -1.14
N PHE A 281 1.06 9.17 -1.45
CA PHE A 281 2.13 9.00 -0.48
C PHE A 281 2.96 10.27 -0.38
N ARG A 282 3.48 10.57 0.81
CA ARG A 282 4.39 11.68 1.07
C ARG A 282 5.55 11.19 1.92
N LEU A 283 6.77 11.46 1.49
CA LEU A 283 7.98 11.24 2.27
C LEU A 283 8.42 12.56 2.90
N ARG A 284 8.59 12.60 4.23
CA ARG A 284 9.11 13.78 4.92
C ARG A 284 10.60 13.95 4.65
N THR A 285 10.97 15.05 4.00
CA THR A 285 12.36 15.34 3.59
C THR A 285 12.89 16.62 4.25
N SER A 286 12.48 16.88 5.50
CA SER A 286 12.81 18.12 6.20
C SER A 286 14.30 18.39 6.38
N LYS A 287 15.13 17.35 6.32
CA LYS A 287 16.58 17.47 6.42
C LYS A 287 17.24 18.12 5.19
N TYR A 288 16.56 18.14 4.05
CA TYR A 288 17.02 18.89 2.87
C TYR A 288 16.67 20.38 2.90
N ARG A 289 15.89 20.86 3.87
CA ARG A 289 15.51 22.28 3.94
C ARG A 289 16.75 23.17 4.02
N TYR A 290 16.78 24.24 3.23
CA TYR A 290 17.89 25.21 3.14
C TYR A 290 19.23 24.64 2.64
N THR A 291 19.26 23.41 2.11
CA THR A 291 20.52 22.78 1.67
C THR A 291 20.89 23.07 0.22
N HIS A 292 19.93 23.55 -0.59
CA HIS A 292 20.10 23.78 -2.03
C HIS A 292 20.57 22.54 -2.83
N VAL A 293 20.37 21.34 -2.27
CA VAL A 293 20.88 20.09 -2.86
C VAL A 293 20.06 19.59 -4.04
N ALA A 294 18.83 20.10 -4.23
CA ALA A 294 17.91 19.64 -5.27
C ALA A 294 17.12 20.79 -5.88
N ASP A 295 16.96 20.75 -7.20
CA ASP A 295 16.19 21.70 -7.99
C ASP A 295 14.99 21.07 -8.69
N MET A 296 14.06 21.92 -9.13
CA MET A 296 12.96 21.46 -9.97
C MET A 296 13.51 20.82 -11.26
N GLY A 297 13.02 19.63 -11.56
CA GLY A 297 13.43 18.81 -12.69
C GLY A 297 14.49 17.75 -12.38
N ASP A 298 15.18 17.84 -11.24
CA ASP A 298 16.10 16.80 -10.76
C ASP A 298 15.33 15.50 -10.43
N LEU A 299 16.04 14.38 -10.27
CA LEU A 299 15.44 13.15 -9.75
C LEU A 299 15.75 13.00 -8.26
N ALA A 300 14.80 12.46 -7.52
CA ALA A 300 15.11 11.73 -6.30
C ALA A 300 15.06 10.23 -6.59
N VAL A 301 16.09 9.53 -6.15
CA VAL A 301 16.18 8.07 -6.18
C VAL A 301 16.11 7.58 -4.74
N ILE A 302 15.10 6.78 -4.42
CA ILE A 302 14.89 6.23 -3.08
C ILE A 302 15.08 4.72 -3.18
N SER A 303 16.11 4.18 -2.54
CA SER A 303 16.48 2.77 -2.63
C SER A 303 16.11 2.04 -1.35
N ARG A 304 15.34 0.95 -1.46
CA ARG A 304 15.01 0.09 -0.32
C ARG A 304 16.18 -0.83 -0.02
N ILE A 305 16.75 -0.71 1.18
CA ILE A 305 17.90 -1.49 1.67
C ILE A 305 17.44 -2.66 2.52
N SER A 306 16.45 -2.42 3.37
CA SER A 306 15.79 -3.42 4.20
C SER A 306 14.31 -3.04 4.32
N GLU A 307 13.56 -3.71 5.20
CA GLU A 307 12.16 -3.35 5.45
C GLU A 307 12.04 -1.86 5.84
N TYR A 308 12.84 -1.43 6.82
CA TYR A 308 12.75 -0.09 7.41
C TYR A 308 13.93 0.83 7.05
N ASP A 309 14.92 0.36 6.31
CA ASP A 309 16.12 1.12 5.96
C ASP A 309 16.12 1.49 4.47
N TYR A 310 16.29 2.78 4.18
CA TYR A 310 16.25 3.34 2.83
C TYR A 310 17.42 4.31 2.62
N GLU A 311 17.93 4.40 1.40
CA GLU A 311 18.81 5.48 0.96
C GLU A 311 18.02 6.44 0.06
N ILE A 312 18.29 7.74 0.16
CA ILE A 312 17.83 8.74 -0.81
C ILE A 312 19.02 9.48 -1.39
N ARG A 313 18.98 9.68 -2.71
CA ARG A 313 19.99 10.43 -3.48
C ARG A 313 19.31 11.38 -4.47
N ILE A 314 19.90 12.55 -4.65
CA ILE A 314 19.47 13.51 -5.68
C ILE A 314 20.33 13.34 -6.93
N ILE A 315 19.70 13.21 -8.08
CA ILE A 315 20.37 13.14 -9.39
C ILE A 315 20.04 14.42 -10.16
N ARG A 316 21.07 15.21 -10.45
CA ARG A 316 20.92 16.51 -11.12
C ARG A 316 20.49 16.35 -12.57
N LYS A 317 19.55 17.17 -13.05
CA LYS A 317 18.95 17.08 -14.40
C LYS A 317 19.92 17.24 -15.58
N ASP A 318 21.08 17.81 -15.33
CA ASP A 318 22.17 18.01 -16.30
C ASP A 318 23.22 16.89 -16.29
N SER A 319 23.09 15.91 -15.38
CA SER A 319 24.00 14.78 -15.26
C SER A 319 23.76 13.70 -16.32
N PHE A 320 24.78 12.86 -16.55
CA PHE A 320 24.65 11.70 -17.42
C PHE A 320 23.67 10.67 -16.82
N GLU A 321 23.78 10.44 -15.51
CA GLU A 321 22.95 9.53 -14.73
C GLU A 321 21.46 9.88 -14.86
N TYR A 322 21.13 11.18 -14.92
CA TYR A 322 19.76 11.63 -15.16
C TYR A 322 19.18 11.11 -16.48
N ASN A 323 19.95 11.22 -17.57
CA ASN A 323 19.50 10.79 -18.89
C ASN A 323 19.26 9.29 -18.94
N VAL A 324 20.02 8.52 -18.16
CA VAL A 324 19.87 7.06 -18.06
C VAL A 324 18.72 6.66 -17.13
N LEU A 325 18.50 7.39 -16.03
CA LEU A 325 17.52 7.05 -15.01
C LEU A 325 16.11 7.61 -15.26
N SER A 326 16.00 8.79 -15.89
CA SER A 326 14.71 9.43 -16.14
C SER A 326 13.73 8.60 -16.99
N PRO A 327 14.15 7.71 -17.93
CA PRO A 327 13.24 6.80 -18.63
C PRO A 327 12.55 5.78 -17.72
N PHE A 328 13.10 5.47 -16.55
CA PHE A 328 12.45 4.59 -15.57
C PHE A 328 11.31 5.28 -14.82
N ALA A 329 11.21 6.61 -14.87
CA ALA A 329 10.06 7.35 -14.35
C ALA A 329 8.94 7.36 -15.41
N THR A 330 8.17 6.27 -15.46
CA THR A 330 7.18 6.00 -16.51
C THR A 330 5.78 6.52 -16.22
N THR A 331 5.41 6.66 -14.95
CA THR A 331 4.04 6.95 -14.52
C THR A 331 3.90 8.40 -14.09
N PHE A 332 2.97 9.13 -14.71
CA PHE A 332 2.65 10.50 -14.32
C PHE A 332 1.86 10.57 -13.00
N ILE A 333 2.26 11.47 -12.11
CA ILE A 333 1.61 11.77 -10.84
C ILE A 333 1.03 13.19 -10.91
N GLY A 334 -0.28 13.31 -10.66
CA GLY A 334 -0.97 14.59 -10.67
C GLY A 334 -0.97 15.25 -12.05
N ASN A 335 -0.92 16.59 -12.08
CA ASN A 335 -1.14 17.41 -13.28
C ASN A 335 0.05 18.32 -13.65
N ARG A 336 1.26 18.04 -13.14
CA ARG A 336 2.45 18.90 -13.30
C ARG A 336 3.70 18.16 -13.78
N ASP A 337 3.53 17.25 -14.74
CA ASP A 337 4.61 16.48 -15.39
C ASP A 337 5.53 15.68 -14.45
N LYS A 338 5.09 15.51 -13.19
CA LYS A 338 5.80 14.71 -12.22
C LYS A 338 5.66 13.25 -12.61
N ARG A 339 6.78 12.53 -12.67
CA ARG A 339 6.83 11.12 -13.02
C ARG A 339 7.48 10.30 -11.92
N LEU A 340 7.08 9.04 -11.82
CA LEU A 340 7.64 8.04 -10.92
C LEU A 340 7.69 6.69 -11.62
N GLY A 341 8.65 5.87 -11.24
CA GLY A 341 8.66 4.45 -11.54
C GLY A 341 9.71 3.74 -10.71
N PHE A 342 10.01 2.50 -11.07
CA PHE A 342 10.87 1.63 -10.29
C PHE A 342 11.97 1.02 -11.16
N ILE A 343 13.12 0.78 -10.53
CA ILE A 343 14.25 0.09 -11.12
C ILE A 343 14.80 -0.92 -10.09
N PRO A 344 15.20 -2.13 -10.50
CA PRO A 344 15.94 -3.05 -9.63
C PRO A 344 17.21 -2.41 -9.06
N ASN A 345 17.55 -2.72 -7.81
CA ASN A 345 18.70 -2.13 -7.12
C ASN A 345 20.02 -2.48 -7.81
N ASP A 346 20.21 -3.71 -8.27
CA ASP A 346 21.40 -4.16 -9.00
C ASP A 346 21.63 -3.36 -10.29
N LYS A 347 20.55 -3.05 -11.01
CA LYS A 347 20.59 -2.22 -12.20
C LYS A 347 20.91 -0.76 -11.87
N LEU A 348 20.35 -0.23 -10.78
CA LEU A 348 20.71 1.10 -10.28
C LEU A 348 22.20 1.19 -9.95
N GLU A 349 22.72 0.23 -9.19
CA GLU A 349 24.13 0.15 -8.80
C GLU A 349 25.05 0.14 -10.03
N SER A 350 24.69 -0.65 -11.05
CA SER A 350 25.41 -0.69 -12.32
C SER A 350 25.39 0.64 -13.07
N ILE A 351 24.27 1.38 -13.06
CA ILE A 351 24.16 2.69 -13.72
C ILE A 351 24.98 3.75 -12.99
N LEU A 352 24.93 3.74 -11.66
CA LEU A 352 25.58 4.74 -10.81
C LEU A 352 27.06 4.44 -10.53
N GLY A 353 27.53 3.23 -10.83
CA GLY A 353 28.89 2.78 -10.51
C GLY A 353 29.17 2.74 -9.00
N VAL A 354 28.14 2.46 -8.19
CA VAL A 354 28.23 2.39 -6.72
C VAL A 354 27.47 1.18 -6.19
N HIS A 355 27.82 0.75 -4.98
CA HIS A 355 27.00 -0.21 -4.24
C HIS A 355 26.16 0.49 -3.19
N LEU A 356 24.90 0.09 -3.08
CA LEU A 356 24.04 0.43 -1.97
C LEU A 356 24.59 -0.23 -0.70
N PRO A 357 24.43 0.43 0.47
CA PRO A 357 24.92 -0.14 1.71
C PRO A 357 24.18 -1.44 2.03
N THR A 358 24.91 -2.48 2.42
CA THR A 358 24.29 -3.64 3.07
C THR A 358 23.65 -3.21 4.39
N ARG A 359 22.68 -3.98 4.92
CA ARG A 359 22.06 -3.71 6.24
C ARG A 359 23.10 -3.50 7.35
N LYS A 360 24.20 -4.26 7.33
CA LYS A 360 25.30 -4.11 8.31
C LYS A 360 26.04 -2.79 8.14
N GLN A 361 26.35 -2.40 6.90
CA GLN A 361 26.99 -1.11 6.62
C GLN A 361 26.07 0.06 6.95
N PHE A 362 24.77 -0.06 6.62
CA PHE A 362 23.76 0.94 6.94
C PHE A 362 23.69 1.23 8.44
N ALA A 363 23.77 0.19 9.27
CA ALA A 363 23.75 0.33 10.73
C ALA A 363 24.95 1.10 11.30
N LEU A 364 26.06 1.21 10.54
CA LEU A 364 27.29 1.90 10.93
C LEU A 364 27.36 3.35 10.41
N LEU A 365 26.38 3.79 9.62
CA LEU A 365 26.37 5.15 9.07
C LEU A 365 26.13 6.20 10.18
N PRO A 366 26.70 7.41 10.03
CA PRO A 366 26.47 8.50 10.99
C PRO A 366 24.97 8.83 11.13
N ARG A 367 24.52 9.12 12.36
CA ARG A 367 23.14 9.53 12.65
C ARG A 367 23.09 11.02 13.02
N ALA A 368 22.07 11.72 12.55
CA ALA A 368 21.87 13.15 12.79
C ALA A 368 21.26 13.49 14.15
#